data_AF-A0ABD5GPU3-F1
#
_entry.id   AF-A0ABD5GPU3-F1
#
_cell.length_a   1.000
_cell.length_b   1.000
_cell.length_c   1.000
_cell.angle_alpha   90.00
_cell.angle_beta   90.00
_cell.angle_gamma   90.00
#
_symmetry.space_group_name_H-M   'P 1'
#
loop_
_entity.id
_entity.type
_entity.pdbx_description
1 polymer ?
#
loop_
_entity_poly.entity_id
_entity_poly.type
_entity_poly.pdbx_seq_one_letter_code
_entity_poly.pdbx_strand_id
1 'polypeptide(L)'
;MPKRLQKSSVKKRVPVRSVSKIKTYQSSEKPDQVGEIWQNNIIGSLDNGYSKEQARKQQSQNLTERQKRKIEEMQSNPEMIQAREELKEEFLNTHPQYAKMTSEELQESMTHHALEDEKLRKQKLRHHIEAFADGIIAVIITIMLLEIPVPSGNQGYWEFISSVGIFLVSFVVTANFWFNRHKIFALTEEITEKIIVQDFIFIGLLSLIPLLTKWIMVAPTSFSTLNFGLVLIVILLQQELLSYSITKDHFHKMPKSFKFWRRVWLIRLFSTILMNVVIMIIAIIFPFYGHWLFVIVPIFNFLFRMVNDRNQEEEVYAATRSIGVPYLKEG
;
A
#
# COMPACT_ATOMS: atom_id res chain seq x y z
N MET A 1 54.32 -25.32 -48.21
CA MET A 1 54.73 -26.26 -47.14
C MET A 1 54.99 -25.47 -45.83
N PRO A 2 55.11 -26.10 -44.63
CA PRO A 2 54.23 -25.67 -43.52
C PRO A 2 54.88 -25.49 -42.12
N LYS A 3 54.08 -24.97 -41.17
CA LYS A 3 53.99 -25.28 -39.71
C LYS A 3 52.96 -24.31 -39.09
N ARG A 4 51.84 -24.67 -38.43
CA ARG A 4 51.15 -25.90 -37.96
C ARG A 4 51.39 -26.38 -36.52
N LEU A 5 50.45 -25.96 -35.65
CA LEU A 5 49.98 -26.53 -34.36
C LEU A 5 48.45 -26.19 -34.30
N GLN A 6 47.46 -26.89 -33.71
CA GLN A 6 47.29 -28.04 -32.79
C GLN A 6 47.61 -27.75 -31.31
N LYS A 7 46.77 -28.08 -30.30
CA LYS A 7 45.48 -28.83 -30.17
C LYS A 7 44.88 -28.48 -28.77
N SER A 8 43.62 -28.70 -28.39
CA SER A 8 42.29 -28.84 -29.05
C SER A 8 41.20 -29.16 -28.00
N SER A 9 39.90 -28.94 -28.31
CA SER A 9 38.73 -29.24 -27.44
C SER A 9 38.52 -28.19 -26.31
N VAL A 10 37.33 -27.90 -25.77
CA VAL A 10 36.11 -28.70 -25.56
C VAL A 10 34.81 -27.94 -25.89
N LYS A 11 33.75 -28.64 -26.32
CA LYS A 11 32.37 -28.10 -26.46
C LYS A 11 31.67 -27.97 -25.10
N LYS A 12 30.87 -26.92 -24.91
CA LYS A 12 29.55 -27.03 -24.26
C LYS A 12 28.58 -26.04 -24.91
N ARG A 13 27.53 -26.56 -25.55
CA ARG A 13 26.35 -25.76 -25.95
C ARG A 13 25.47 -25.60 -24.71
N VAL A 14 24.97 -24.40 -24.43
CA VAL A 14 23.86 -24.23 -23.49
C VAL A 14 22.57 -24.61 -24.22
N PRO A 15 21.81 -25.63 -23.77
CA PRO A 15 20.50 -25.92 -24.34
C PRO A 15 19.49 -24.91 -23.81
N VAL A 16 18.83 -24.18 -24.72
CA VAL A 16 17.60 -23.45 -24.38
C VAL A 16 16.55 -24.50 -24.01
N ARG A 17 16.20 -24.60 -22.72
CA ARG A 17 15.10 -25.45 -22.27
C ARG A 17 13.79 -24.72 -22.56
N SER A 18 12.93 -25.36 -23.34
CA SER A 18 11.59 -24.86 -23.65
C SER A 18 10.78 -24.65 -22.38
N VAL A 19 10.09 -23.51 -22.27
CA VAL A 19 9.07 -23.28 -21.24
C VAL A 19 7.90 -24.24 -21.52
N SER A 20 7.90 -25.40 -20.87
CA SER A 20 6.77 -26.32 -20.89
C SER A 20 5.57 -25.66 -20.21
N LYS A 21 4.42 -25.68 -20.89
CA LYS A 21 3.18 -25.01 -20.49
C LYS A 21 2.90 -25.16 -18.99
N ILE A 22 3.08 -24.08 -18.23
CA ILE A 22 2.45 -23.95 -16.91
C ILE A 22 0.94 -23.96 -17.18
N LYS A 23 0.23 -25.00 -16.72
CA LYS A 23 -1.21 -24.91 -16.54
C LYS A 23 -1.42 -23.90 -15.43
N THR A 24 -1.74 -22.65 -15.78
CA THR A 24 -2.33 -21.72 -14.82
C THR A 24 -3.62 -22.36 -14.32
N TYR A 25 -3.62 -22.80 -13.06
CA TYR A 25 -4.85 -23.10 -12.34
C TYR A 25 -5.65 -21.80 -12.27
N GLN A 26 -6.63 -21.64 -13.15
CA GLN A 26 -7.65 -20.63 -12.95
C GLN A 26 -8.44 -21.08 -11.72
N SER A 27 -8.32 -20.35 -10.60
CA SER A 27 -9.19 -20.50 -9.44
C SER A 27 -10.59 -19.98 -9.83
N SER A 28 -11.29 -20.76 -10.65
CA SER A 28 -12.59 -20.46 -11.24
C SER A 28 -13.73 -20.74 -10.25
N GLU A 29 -13.56 -20.31 -9.01
CA GLU A 29 -14.61 -20.34 -8.01
C GLU A 29 -14.42 -19.19 -7.00
N LYS A 30 -15.49 -18.82 -6.31
CA LYS A 30 -15.46 -17.78 -5.27
C LYS A 30 -14.49 -18.23 -4.17
N PRO A 31 -13.77 -17.31 -3.48
CA PRO A 31 -12.92 -17.68 -2.35
C PRO A 31 -13.70 -18.56 -1.39
N ASP A 32 -13.32 -19.82 -1.31
CA ASP A 32 -14.02 -20.78 -0.50
C ASP A 32 -13.69 -20.43 0.95
N GLN A 33 -14.74 -20.16 1.73
CA GLN A 33 -14.59 -19.62 3.09
C GLN A 33 -13.67 -20.50 3.98
N VAL A 34 -13.49 -21.77 3.62
CA VAL A 34 -12.60 -22.71 4.31
C VAL A 34 -11.13 -22.38 4.09
N GLY A 35 -10.69 -22.05 2.87
CA GLY A 35 -9.34 -21.55 2.60
C GLY A 35 -9.03 -20.27 3.39
N GLU A 36 -9.94 -19.30 3.37
CA GLU A 36 -9.83 -18.08 4.18
C GLU A 36 -9.79 -18.40 5.69
N ILE A 37 -10.59 -19.36 6.17
CA ILE A 37 -10.57 -19.82 7.57
C ILE A 37 -9.20 -20.41 7.92
N TRP A 38 -8.61 -21.27 7.09
CA TRP A 38 -7.28 -21.84 7.35
C TRP A 38 -6.19 -20.77 7.37
N GLN A 39 -6.14 -19.87 6.38
CA GLN A 39 -5.14 -18.79 6.34
C GLN A 39 -5.28 -17.82 7.53
N ASN A 40 -6.49 -17.30 7.78
CA ASN A 40 -6.70 -16.33 8.86
C ASN A 40 -6.52 -16.95 10.26
N ASN A 41 -6.79 -18.24 10.45
CA ASN A 41 -6.61 -18.90 11.75
C ASN A 41 -5.13 -19.06 12.16
N ILE A 42 -4.19 -19.09 11.22
CA ILE A 42 -2.78 -19.38 11.53
C ILE A 42 -2.01 -18.11 11.95
N ILE A 43 -2.37 -16.94 11.38
CA ILE A 43 -1.76 -15.60 11.61
C ILE A 43 -1.91 -15.10 13.07
N GLY A 44 -2.66 -15.82 13.91
CA GLY A 44 -2.79 -15.56 15.35
C GLY A 44 -1.76 -16.24 16.26
N SER A 45 -0.93 -17.18 15.76
CA SER A 45 -0.32 -18.23 16.60
C SER A 45 1.19 -18.12 16.90
N LEU A 46 1.88 -17.09 16.41
CA LEU A 46 3.35 -16.98 16.48
C LEU A 46 3.84 -15.90 17.44
N ASP A 47 3.83 -16.21 18.74
CA ASP A 47 4.94 -15.89 19.64
C ASP A 47 5.03 -16.92 20.79
N ASN A 48 6.27 -17.30 21.14
CA ASN A 48 6.68 -18.23 22.19
C ASN A 48 6.08 -19.67 22.19
N GLY A 49 6.97 -20.68 22.19
CA GLY A 49 6.61 -22.10 22.03
C GLY A 49 5.65 -22.68 23.08
N TYR A 50 5.65 -22.17 24.32
CA TYR A 50 4.74 -22.59 25.39
C TYR A 50 3.26 -22.20 25.12
N SER A 51 3.03 -21.23 24.22
CA SER A 51 1.69 -20.79 23.83
C SER A 51 1.01 -21.75 22.84
N LYS A 52 1.80 -22.43 21.99
CA LYS A 52 1.28 -23.21 20.85
C LYS A 52 0.28 -24.31 21.23
N GLU A 53 0.51 -25.03 22.33
CA GLU A 53 -0.40 -26.10 22.77
C GLU A 53 -1.71 -25.54 23.35
N GLN A 54 -1.65 -24.43 24.09
CA GLN A 54 -2.82 -23.73 24.59
C GLN A 54 -3.63 -23.11 23.44
N ALA A 55 -2.96 -22.48 22.47
CA ALA A 55 -3.57 -21.95 21.26
C ALA A 55 -4.29 -23.04 20.45
N ARG A 56 -3.65 -24.21 20.21
CA ARG A 56 -4.29 -25.36 19.54
C ARG A 56 -5.56 -25.81 20.29
N LYS A 57 -5.50 -25.98 21.62
CA LYS A 57 -6.65 -26.36 22.44
C LYS A 57 -7.77 -25.31 22.39
N GLN A 58 -7.44 -24.03 22.51
CA GLN A 58 -8.40 -22.93 22.49
C GLN A 58 -9.01 -22.70 21.09
N GLN A 59 -8.27 -22.98 20.00
CA GLN A 59 -8.81 -22.99 18.64
C GLN A 59 -9.75 -24.17 18.40
N SER A 60 -9.43 -25.39 18.87
CA SER A 60 -10.34 -26.55 18.74
C SER A 60 -11.70 -26.36 19.43
N GLN A 61 -11.75 -25.51 20.47
CA GLN A 61 -12.98 -25.11 21.16
C GLN A 61 -13.79 -24.05 20.38
N ASN A 62 -13.13 -23.21 19.57
CA ASN A 62 -13.76 -22.13 18.82
C ASN A 62 -14.22 -22.53 17.40
N LEU A 63 -13.83 -23.70 16.89
CA LEU A 63 -14.31 -24.21 15.61
C LEU A 63 -15.80 -24.59 15.70
N THR A 64 -16.61 -24.15 14.73
CA THR A 64 -18.01 -24.56 14.61
C THR A 64 -18.11 -26.03 14.20
N GLU A 65 -19.17 -26.74 14.62
CA GLU A 65 -19.39 -28.14 14.24
C GLU A 65 -19.35 -28.39 12.72
N ARG A 66 -19.83 -27.42 11.92
CA ARG A 66 -19.76 -27.46 10.44
C ARG A 66 -18.32 -27.36 9.91
N GLN A 67 -17.42 -26.68 10.61
CA GLN A 67 -16.00 -26.59 10.27
C GLN A 67 -15.28 -27.90 10.67
N LYS A 68 -15.55 -28.44 11.87
CA LYS A 68 -14.95 -29.71 12.33
C LYS A 68 -15.24 -30.86 11.37
N ARG A 69 -16.51 -31.10 11.05
CA ARG A 69 -16.90 -32.15 10.08
C ARG A 69 -16.24 -31.98 8.73
N LYS A 70 -16.15 -30.75 8.22
CA LYS A 70 -15.50 -30.50 6.92
C LYS A 70 -13.97 -30.70 6.98
N ILE A 71 -13.34 -30.52 8.14
CA ILE A 71 -11.93 -30.89 8.35
C ILE A 71 -11.78 -32.42 8.40
N GLU A 72 -12.67 -33.13 9.08
CA GLU A 72 -12.70 -34.61 9.13
C GLU A 72 -12.95 -35.23 7.74
N GLU A 73 -13.89 -34.66 6.96
CA GLU A 73 -14.14 -34.99 5.54
C GLU A 73 -12.88 -34.77 4.68
N MET A 74 -12.18 -33.64 4.83
CA MET A 74 -10.94 -33.38 4.09
C MET A 74 -9.75 -34.24 4.55
N GLN A 75 -9.69 -34.65 5.82
CA GLN A 75 -8.66 -35.55 6.34
C GLN A 75 -8.89 -37.02 5.95
N SER A 76 -10.13 -37.40 5.66
CA SER A 76 -10.50 -38.75 5.22
C SER A 76 -10.66 -38.90 3.70
N ASN A 77 -10.67 -37.80 2.93
CA ASN A 77 -10.67 -37.84 1.46
C ASN A 77 -9.32 -38.39 0.93
N PRO A 78 -9.31 -39.53 0.20
CA PRO A 78 -8.08 -40.10 -0.35
C PRO A 78 -7.31 -39.16 -1.31
N GLU A 79 -8.00 -38.28 -2.05
CA GLU A 79 -7.33 -37.30 -2.93
C GLU A 79 -6.51 -36.30 -2.13
N MET A 80 -7.03 -35.86 -0.98
CA MET A 80 -6.33 -34.93 -0.08
C MET A 80 -5.15 -35.59 0.63
N ILE A 81 -5.27 -36.90 0.95
CA ILE A 81 -4.16 -37.68 1.52
C ILE A 81 -3.04 -37.83 0.49
N GLN A 82 -3.37 -38.15 -0.77
CA GLN A 82 -2.39 -38.24 -1.86
C GLN A 82 -1.69 -36.90 -2.11
N ALA A 83 -2.45 -35.83 -2.34
CA ALA A 83 -1.91 -34.49 -2.60
C ALA A 83 -0.98 -33.99 -1.47
N ARG A 84 -1.24 -34.41 -0.23
CA ARG A 84 -0.43 -34.05 0.94
C ARG A 84 0.91 -34.78 1.00
N GLU A 85 0.99 -36.01 0.52
CA GLU A 85 2.27 -36.72 0.35
C GLU A 85 3.02 -36.23 -0.89
N GLU A 86 2.33 -35.90 -2.00
CA GLU A 86 2.94 -35.27 -3.18
C GLU A 86 3.60 -33.91 -2.84
N LEU A 87 2.89 -33.03 -2.12
CA LEU A 87 3.43 -31.74 -1.65
C LEU A 87 4.62 -31.91 -0.69
N LYS A 88 4.62 -32.98 0.11
CA LYS A 88 5.69 -33.31 1.06
C LYS A 88 6.93 -33.85 0.34
N GLU A 89 6.76 -34.65 -0.72
CA GLU A 89 7.85 -35.01 -1.62
C GLU A 89 8.40 -33.79 -2.36
N GLU A 90 7.56 -32.90 -2.90
CA GLU A 90 8.00 -31.66 -3.56
C GLU A 90 8.78 -30.74 -2.60
N PHE A 91 8.30 -30.59 -1.36
CA PHE A 91 9.01 -29.82 -0.33
C PHE A 91 10.35 -30.45 0.05
N LEU A 92 10.44 -31.77 0.22
CA LEU A 92 11.69 -32.46 0.52
C LEU A 92 12.69 -32.44 -0.64
N ASN A 93 12.21 -32.47 -1.89
CA ASN A 93 13.04 -32.32 -3.09
C ASN A 93 13.60 -30.89 -3.24
N THR A 94 12.85 -29.87 -2.82
CA THR A 94 13.30 -28.46 -2.83
C THR A 94 14.14 -28.09 -1.61
N HIS A 95 13.91 -28.72 -0.45
CA HIS A 95 14.54 -28.40 0.83
C HIS A 95 15.08 -29.66 1.55
N PRO A 96 16.11 -30.34 0.98
CA PRO A 96 16.60 -31.64 1.45
C PRO A 96 17.15 -31.65 2.89
N GLN A 97 17.46 -30.48 3.47
CA GLN A 97 17.85 -30.34 4.87
C GLN A 97 16.79 -30.83 5.87
N TYR A 98 15.50 -30.84 5.49
CA TYR A 98 14.41 -31.27 6.38
C TYR A 98 14.14 -32.78 6.35
N ALA A 99 14.80 -33.54 5.45
CA ALA A 99 14.59 -34.98 5.26
C ALA A 99 14.99 -35.88 6.45
N LYS A 100 15.46 -35.30 7.57
CA LYS A 100 15.82 -36.00 8.81
C LYS A 100 14.89 -35.68 9.99
N MET A 101 13.92 -34.78 9.80
CA MET A 101 12.94 -34.43 10.84
C MET A 101 11.88 -35.52 10.99
N THR A 102 11.23 -35.57 12.15
CA THR A 102 10.01 -36.39 12.33
C THR A 102 8.86 -35.82 11.50
N SER A 103 7.83 -36.64 11.24
CA SER A 103 6.67 -36.23 10.45
C SER A 103 5.94 -34.99 10.99
N GLU A 104 5.94 -34.79 12.31
CA GLU A 104 5.30 -33.62 12.94
C GLU A 104 6.15 -32.35 12.78
N GLU A 105 7.46 -32.44 13.06
CA GLU A 105 8.42 -31.34 12.86
C GLU A 105 8.49 -30.90 11.38
N LEU A 106 8.50 -31.88 10.45
CA LEU A 106 8.47 -31.63 9.02
C LEU A 106 7.17 -30.91 8.61
N GLN A 107 6.02 -31.35 9.15
CA GLN A 107 4.74 -30.68 8.88
C GLN A 107 4.71 -29.25 9.44
N GLU A 108 5.27 -29.01 10.63
CA GLU A 108 5.38 -27.67 11.20
C GLU A 108 6.33 -26.78 10.38
N SER A 109 7.45 -27.32 9.90
CA SER A 109 8.39 -26.61 9.03
C SER A 109 7.78 -26.26 7.67
N MET A 110 7.08 -27.20 7.01
CA MET A 110 6.32 -26.93 5.79
C MET A 110 5.27 -25.82 6.00
N THR A 111 4.58 -25.84 7.14
CA THR A 111 3.59 -24.81 7.49
C THR A 111 4.27 -23.44 7.68
N HIS A 112 5.44 -23.38 8.33
CA HIS A 112 6.19 -22.13 8.49
C HIS A 112 6.64 -21.55 7.15
N HIS A 113 7.24 -22.37 6.28
CA HIS A 113 7.66 -21.95 4.93
C HIS A 113 6.50 -21.41 4.11
N ALA A 114 5.34 -22.09 4.10
CA ALA A 114 4.17 -21.62 3.36
C ALA A 114 3.67 -20.23 3.82
N LEU A 115 3.73 -19.94 5.14
CA LEU A 115 3.37 -18.63 5.70
C LEU A 115 4.40 -17.56 5.34
N GLU A 116 5.69 -17.91 5.37
CA GLU A 116 6.80 -17.01 5.06
C GLU A 116 6.80 -16.62 3.58
N ASP A 117 6.56 -17.58 2.68
CA ASP A 117 6.33 -17.35 1.25
C ASP A 117 5.06 -16.51 0.99
N GLU A 118 3.96 -16.75 1.73
CA GLU A 118 2.74 -15.94 1.60
C GLU A 118 3.00 -14.48 2.01
N LYS A 119 3.67 -14.27 3.16
CA LYS A 119 4.05 -12.94 3.65
C LYS A 119 4.96 -12.24 2.65
N LEU A 120 5.99 -12.93 2.16
CA LEU A 120 6.91 -12.43 1.14
C LEU A 120 6.18 -12.09 -0.17
N ARG A 121 5.18 -12.89 -0.59
CA ARG A 121 4.34 -12.61 -1.77
C ARG A 121 3.50 -11.36 -1.57
N LYS A 122 2.89 -11.16 -0.40
CA LYS A 122 2.13 -9.95 -0.05
C LYS A 122 3.01 -8.70 0.03
N GLN A 123 4.18 -8.78 0.64
CA GLN A 123 5.15 -7.68 0.70
C GLN A 123 5.65 -7.29 -0.71
N LYS A 124 5.94 -8.27 -1.58
CA LYS A 124 6.27 -8.02 -3.00
C LYS A 124 5.11 -7.33 -3.73
N LEU A 125 3.88 -7.81 -3.55
CA LEU A 125 2.69 -7.18 -4.14
C LEU A 125 2.52 -5.74 -3.64
N ARG A 126 2.75 -5.48 -2.35
CA ARG A 126 2.72 -4.13 -1.76
C ARG A 126 3.69 -3.19 -2.48
N HIS A 127 4.96 -3.57 -2.56
CA HIS A 127 5.99 -2.78 -3.23
C HIS A 127 5.69 -2.54 -4.73
N HIS A 128 5.10 -3.51 -5.43
CA HIS A 128 4.66 -3.32 -6.82
C HIS A 128 3.50 -2.34 -6.96
N ILE A 129 2.52 -2.33 -6.04
CA ILE A 129 1.42 -1.35 -6.03
C ILE A 129 1.93 0.05 -5.63
N GLU A 130 2.84 0.12 -4.66
CA GLU A 130 3.53 1.36 -4.25
C GLU A 130 4.26 1.99 -5.44
N ALA A 131 5.15 1.25 -6.11
CA ALA A 131 5.90 1.73 -7.26
C ALA A 131 5.03 2.09 -8.48
N PHE A 132 3.91 1.37 -8.69
CA PHE A 132 2.96 1.70 -9.77
C PHE A 132 2.23 3.02 -9.51
N ALA A 133 1.78 3.25 -8.27
CA ALA A 133 1.15 4.49 -7.85
C ALA A 133 2.11 5.69 -7.93
N ASP A 134 3.35 5.51 -7.48
CA ASP A 134 4.39 6.53 -7.56
C ASP A 134 4.70 6.90 -9.02
N GLY A 135 4.71 5.91 -9.92
CA GLY A 135 4.80 6.12 -11.37
C GLY A 135 3.64 6.95 -11.94
N ILE A 136 2.39 6.68 -11.55
CA ILE A 136 1.24 7.48 -11.98
C ILE A 136 1.31 8.91 -11.42
N ILE A 137 1.70 9.08 -10.15
CA ILE A 137 1.82 10.39 -9.51
C ILE A 137 2.92 11.23 -10.19
N ALA A 138 4.05 10.62 -10.56
CA ALA A 138 5.07 11.26 -11.39
C ALA A 138 4.51 11.69 -12.76
N VAL A 139 3.71 10.84 -13.42
CA VAL A 139 3.04 11.20 -14.68
C VAL A 139 2.08 12.39 -14.49
N ILE A 140 1.24 12.40 -13.45
CA ILE A 140 0.35 13.52 -13.11
C ILE A 140 1.16 14.83 -12.95
N ILE A 141 2.30 14.77 -12.25
CA ILE A 141 3.21 15.91 -12.09
C ILE A 141 3.78 16.37 -13.44
N THR A 142 4.22 15.46 -14.32
CA THR A 142 4.71 15.85 -15.65
C THR A 142 3.62 16.42 -16.55
N ILE A 143 2.37 15.97 -16.42
CA ILE A 143 1.24 16.55 -17.16
C ILE A 143 1.03 18.00 -16.71
N MET A 144 1.01 18.29 -15.40
CA MET A 144 0.93 19.69 -14.91
C MET A 144 2.06 20.58 -15.45
N LEU A 145 3.28 20.04 -15.61
CA LEU A 145 4.42 20.77 -16.17
C LEU A 145 4.24 21.05 -17.67
N LEU A 146 3.71 20.08 -18.43
CA LEU A 146 3.47 20.18 -19.88
C LEU A 146 2.30 21.11 -20.25
N GLU A 147 1.48 21.52 -19.28
CA GLU A 147 0.39 22.49 -19.50
C GLU A 147 0.83 23.96 -19.40
N ILE A 148 2.09 24.25 -19.03
CA ILE A 148 2.63 25.61 -19.02
C ILE A 148 2.81 26.12 -20.46
N PRO A 149 2.21 27.27 -20.84
CA PRO A 149 2.37 27.82 -22.18
C PRO A 149 3.77 28.41 -22.40
N VAL A 150 4.44 27.99 -23.47
CA VAL A 150 5.73 28.58 -23.88
C VAL A 150 5.48 29.98 -24.46
N PRO A 151 6.18 31.04 -24.02
CA PRO A 151 5.88 32.41 -24.43
C PRO A 151 6.34 32.68 -25.87
N SER A 152 5.42 33.12 -26.73
CA SER A 152 5.64 33.44 -28.15
C SER A 152 6.49 34.70 -28.41
N GLY A 153 7.28 35.15 -27.43
CA GLY A 153 8.07 36.39 -27.45
C GLY A 153 7.96 37.17 -26.14
N ASN A 154 8.70 38.28 -26.03
CA ASN A 154 8.86 39.06 -24.79
C ASN A 154 7.56 39.50 -24.12
N GLN A 155 6.47 39.70 -24.88
CA GLN A 155 5.18 40.13 -24.34
C GLN A 155 4.51 39.05 -23.48
N GLY A 156 4.73 37.76 -23.77
CA GLY A 156 4.16 36.64 -23.01
C GLY A 156 4.99 36.21 -21.79
N TYR A 157 6.15 36.82 -21.54
CA TYR A 157 7.09 36.33 -20.52
C TYR A 157 6.52 36.40 -19.10
N TRP A 158 5.73 37.44 -18.77
CA TRP A 158 5.08 37.56 -17.45
C TRP A 158 3.97 36.53 -17.22
N GLU A 159 3.24 36.16 -18.29
CA GLU A 159 2.22 35.11 -18.23
C GLU A 159 2.88 33.74 -18.01
N PHE A 160 3.95 33.44 -18.76
CA PHE A 160 4.78 32.25 -18.55
C PHE A 160 5.31 32.13 -17.11
N ILE A 161 5.91 33.19 -16.57
CA ILE A 161 6.41 33.19 -15.17
C ILE A 161 5.26 32.98 -14.17
N SER A 162 4.08 33.54 -14.43
CA SER A 162 2.89 33.32 -13.60
C SER A 162 2.41 31.87 -13.66
N SER A 163 2.40 31.24 -14.84
CA SER A 163 2.08 29.81 -15.00
C SER A 163 3.12 28.89 -14.35
N VAL A 164 4.41 29.22 -14.41
CA VAL A 164 5.48 28.50 -13.68
C VAL A 164 5.27 28.60 -12.18
N GLY A 165 4.89 29.77 -11.66
CA GLY A 165 4.53 29.96 -10.26
C GLY A 165 3.37 29.05 -9.83
N ILE A 166 2.29 29.02 -10.60
CA ILE A 166 1.11 28.19 -10.27
C ILE A 166 1.42 26.69 -10.43
N PHE A 167 2.23 26.29 -11.42
CA PHE A 167 2.75 24.93 -11.51
C PHE A 167 3.53 24.52 -10.25
N LEU A 168 4.46 25.34 -9.76
CA LEU A 168 5.24 25.04 -8.55
C LEU A 168 4.35 24.86 -7.32
N VAL A 169 3.33 25.71 -7.18
CA VAL A 169 2.37 25.67 -6.08
C VAL A 169 1.50 24.39 -6.18
N SER A 170 1.04 24.02 -7.38
CA SER A 170 0.29 22.77 -7.63
C SER A 170 1.16 21.51 -7.48
N PHE A 171 2.44 21.58 -7.85
CA PHE A 171 3.43 20.52 -7.61
C PHE A 171 3.57 20.24 -6.11
N VAL A 172 3.69 21.25 -5.25
CA VAL A 172 3.77 21.04 -3.79
C VAL A 172 2.47 20.44 -3.24
N VAL A 173 1.30 20.81 -3.75
CA VAL A 173 0.02 20.19 -3.33
C VAL A 173 -0.04 18.71 -3.71
N THR A 174 0.32 18.34 -4.95
CA THR A 174 0.35 16.94 -5.40
C THR A 174 1.45 16.13 -4.70
N ALA A 175 2.62 16.73 -4.45
CA ALA A 175 3.67 16.12 -3.64
C ALA A 175 3.25 15.91 -2.16
N ASN A 176 2.43 16.80 -1.60
CA ASN A 176 1.80 16.59 -0.29
C ASN A 176 0.80 15.42 -0.33
N PHE A 177 -0.02 15.27 -1.38
CA PHE A 177 -0.88 14.07 -1.53
C PHE A 177 -0.04 12.78 -1.58
N TRP A 178 1.06 12.77 -2.33
CA TRP A 178 2.03 11.67 -2.35
C TRP A 178 2.62 11.39 -0.97
N PHE A 179 3.11 12.41 -0.27
CA PHE A 179 3.74 12.28 1.04
C PHE A 179 2.77 11.73 2.09
N ASN A 180 1.52 12.21 2.12
CA ASN A 180 0.49 11.65 3.02
C ASN A 180 0.20 10.19 2.67
N ARG A 181 0.07 9.82 1.38
CA ARG A 181 -0.10 8.42 0.96
C ARG A 181 1.07 7.56 1.46
N HIS A 182 2.30 7.96 1.18
CA HIS A 182 3.51 7.22 1.55
C HIS A 182 3.60 7.03 3.08
N LYS A 183 3.40 8.09 3.87
CA LYS A 183 3.37 8.04 5.35
C LYS A 183 2.27 7.13 5.91
N ILE A 184 1.15 6.94 5.20
CA ILE A 184 0.09 6.00 5.58
C ILE A 184 0.46 4.56 5.19
N PHE A 185 0.99 4.32 3.99
CA PHE A 185 1.39 2.97 3.54
C PHE A 185 2.53 2.39 4.40
N ALA A 186 3.47 3.22 4.86
CA ALA A 186 4.53 2.84 5.80
C ALA A 186 4.01 2.26 7.14
N LEU A 187 2.72 2.41 7.47
CA LEU A 187 2.11 1.80 8.66
C LEU A 187 1.79 0.31 8.50
N THR A 188 1.90 -0.30 7.31
CA THR A 188 1.50 -1.71 7.11
C THR A 188 2.50 -2.53 6.30
N GLU A 189 2.82 -3.73 6.80
CA GLU A 189 3.66 -4.68 6.06
C GLU A 189 2.90 -5.35 4.90
N GLU A 190 1.60 -5.57 5.07
CA GLU A 190 0.71 -6.28 4.13
C GLU A 190 -0.42 -5.35 3.64
N ILE A 191 -0.99 -5.63 2.47
CA ILE A 191 -2.16 -4.91 1.94
C ILE A 191 -3.29 -5.87 1.58
N THR A 192 -4.50 -5.46 1.91
CA THR A 192 -5.73 -6.17 1.52
C THR A 192 -6.26 -5.68 0.18
N GLU A 193 -6.99 -6.52 -0.54
CA GLU A 193 -7.59 -6.18 -1.85
C GLU A 193 -8.46 -4.92 -1.78
N LYS A 194 -9.15 -4.70 -0.65
CA LYS A 194 -9.93 -3.49 -0.41
C LYS A 194 -9.06 -2.23 -0.40
N ILE A 195 -7.89 -2.27 0.23
CA ILE A 195 -6.94 -1.14 0.26
C ILE A 195 -6.46 -0.84 -1.17
N ILE A 196 -6.14 -1.87 -1.97
CA ILE A 196 -5.75 -1.73 -3.39
C ILE A 196 -6.85 -1.00 -4.19
N VAL A 197 -8.11 -1.42 -4.07
CA VAL A 197 -9.24 -0.78 -4.77
C VAL A 197 -9.43 0.68 -4.32
N GLN A 198 -9.28 0.97 -3.02
CA GLN A 198 -9.39 2.34 -2.51
C GLN A 198 -8.23 3.24 -2.98
N ASP A 199 -7.02 2.68 -3.12
CA ASP A 199 -5.85 3.40 -3.63
C ASP A 199 -5.98 3.70 -5.13
N PHE A 200 -6.44 2.74 -5.96
CA PHE A 200 -6.75 3.02 -7.37
C PHE A 200 -7.83 4.10 -7.55
N ILE A 201 -8.87 4.11 -6.71
CA ILE A 201 -9.88 5.20 -6.72
C ILE A 201 -9.24 6.53 -6.30
N PHE A 202 -8.35 6.55 -5.30
CA PHE A 202 -7.64 7.76 -4.88
C PHE A 202 -6.77 8.33 -6.01
N ILE A 203 -5.95 7.49 -6.64
CA ILE A 203 -5.04 7.88 -7.73
C ILE A 203 -5.83 8.34 -8.98
N GLY A 204 -6.93 7.67 -9.31
CA GLY A 204 -7.82 8.07 -10.41
C GLY A 204 -8.53 9.41 -10.17
N LEU A 205 -8.88 9.72 -8.92
CA LEU A 205 -9.39 11.05 -8.56
C LEU A 205 -8.26 12.11 -8.60
N LEU A 206 -7.06 11.74 -8.15
CA LEU A 206 -5.88 12.62 -8.16
C LEU A 206 -5.49 13.05 -9.58
N SER A 207 -5.70 12.19 -10.59
CA SER A 207 -5.43 12.54 -12.00
C SER A 207 -6.34 13.63 -12.58
N LEU A 208 -7.38 14.06 -11.84
CA LEU A 208 -8.23 15.21 -12.22
C LEU A 208 -7.63 16.56 -11.83
N ILE A 209 -6.63 16.61 -10.94
CA ILE A 209 -6.01 17.86 -10.46
C ILE A 209 -5.45 18.75 -11.59
N PRO A 210 -4.72 18.25 -12.62
CA PRO A 210 -4.17 19.10 -13.68
C PRO A 210 -5.28 19.85 -14.44
N LEU A 211 -6.27 19.10 -14.93
CA LEU A 211 -7.44 19.61 -15.65
C LEU A 211 -8.18 20.69 -14.86
N LEU A 212 -8.43 20.44 -13.57
CA LEU A 212 -9.16 21.36 -12.71
C LEU A 212 -8.33 22.62 -12.39
N THR A 213 -7.04 22.46 -12.13
CA THR A 213 -6.09 23.57 -11.90
C THR A 213 -6.06 24.49 -13.11
N LYS A 214 -5.92 23.94 -14.32
CA LYS A 214 -5.94 24.71 -15.56
C LYS A 214 -7.28 25.41 -15.80
N TRP A 215 -8.40 24.75 -15.51
CA TRP A 215 -9.72 25.35 -15.68
C TRP A 215 -9.95 26.55 -14.76
N ILE A 216 -9.61 26.44 -13.47
CA ILE A 216 -9.77 27.55 -12.51
C ILE A 216 -8.77 28.69 -12.76
N MET A 217 -7.58 28.40 -13.31
CA MET A 217 -6.62 29.42 -13.77
C MET A 217 -7.12 30.21 -14.97
N VAL A 218 -7.59 29.53 -16.02
CA VAL A 218 -7.96 30.16 -17.31
C VAL A 218 -9.29 30.89 -17.21
N ALA A 219 -10.22 30.42 -16.38
CA ALA A 219 -11.54 31.01 -16.23
C ALA A 219 -12.00 31.02 -14.75
N PRO A 220 -11.38 31.85 -13.87
CA PRO A 220 -11.66 31.93 -12.43
C PRO A 220 -13.07 32.47 -12.15
N THR A 221 -14.04 31.57 -12.29
CA THR A 221 -15.49 31.79 -12.22
C THR A 221 -16.07 30.94 -11.11
N SER A 222 -17.13 31.40 -10.45
CA SER A 222 -17.78 30.64 -9.35
C SER A 222 -18.15 29.21 -9.76
N PHE A 223 -18.42 28.94 -11.04
CA PHE A 223 -18.66 27.58 -11.56
C PHE A 223 -17.38 26.73 -11.61
N SER A 224 -16.28 27.23 -12.17
CA SER A 224 -14.98 26.53 -12.14
C SER A 224 -14.53 26.25 -10.69
N THR A 225 -14.73 27.22 -9.80
CA THR A 225 -14.37 27.18 -8.39
C THR A 225 -15.18 26.13 -7.61
N LEU A 226 -16.49 26.04 -7.88
CA LEU A 226 -17.36 25.02 -7.30
C LEU A 226 -16.92 23.61 -7.72
N ASN A 227 -16.64 23.39 -9.00
CA ASN A 227 -16.20 22.09 -9.51
C ASN A 227 -14.81 21.70 -8.94
N PHE A 228 -13.87 22.64 -8.89
CA PHE A 228 -12.56 22.43 -8.27
C PHE A 228 -12.69 22.04 -6.79
N GLY A 229 -13.42 22.83 -6.01
CA GLY A 229 -13.62 22.60 -4.58
C GLY A 229 -14.33 21.27 -4.29
N LEU A 230 -15.35 20.94 -5.06
CA LEU A 230 -16.09 19.68 -4.93
C LEU A 230 -15.18 18.46 -5.16
N VAL A 231 -14.40 18.45 -6.25
CA VAL A 231 -13.50 17.31 -6.53
C VAL A 231 -12.33 17.26 -5.53
N LEU A 232 -11.79 18.41 -5.10
CA LEU A 232 -10.77 18.44 -4.04
C LEU A 232 -11.30 17.84 -2.73
N ILE A 233 -12.53 18.15 -2.34
CA ILE A 233 -13.20 17.56 -1.17
C ILE A 233 -13.36 16.03 -1.33
N VAL A 234 -13.69 15.54 -2.53
CA VAL A 234 -13.77 14.10 -2.82
C VAL A 234 -12.40 13.41 -2.76
N ILE A 235 -11.33 14.02 -3.29
CA ILE A 235 -9.95 13.51 -3.18
C ILE A 235 -9.53 13.43 -1.71
N LEU A 236 -9.76 14.48 -0.92
CA LEU A 236 -9.43 14.54 0.50
C LEU A 236 -10.21 13.50 1.31
N LEU A 237 -11.51 13.33 1.04
CA LEU A 237 -12.35 12.32 1.66
C LEU A 237 -11.86 10.90 1.32
N GLN A 238 -11.47 10.64 0.07
CA GLN A 238 -10.93 9.33 -0.32
C GLN A 238 -9.57 9.04 0.35
N GLN A 239 -8.69 10.04 0.47
CA GLN A 239 -7.43 9.90 1.23
C GLN A 239 -7.71 9.56 2.70
N GLU A 240 -8.72 10.18 3.32
CA GLU A 240 -9.11 9.87 4.70
C GLU A 240 -9.75 8.48 4.86
N LEU A 241 -10.52 8.00 3.88
CA LEU A 241 -11.05 6.62 3.87
C LEU A 241 -9.96 5.57 3.68
N LEU A 242 -8.92 5.88 2.89
CA LEU A 242 -7.73 5.05 2.72
C LEU A 242 -6.90 5.02 4.02
N SER A 243 -6.67 6.19 4.63
CA SER A 243 -6.02 6.34 5.95
C SER A 243 -6.73 5.52 7.03
N TYR A 244 -8.06 5.63 7.13
CA TYR A 244 -8.86 4.84 8.07
C TYR A 244 -8.72 3.33 7.85
N SER A 245 -8.71 2.88 6.59
CA SER A 245 -8.71 1.46 6.26
C SER A 245 -7.37 0.80 6.60
N ILE A 246 -6.25 1.45 6.29
CA ILE A 246 -4.90 1.00 6.68
C ILE A 246 -4.71 1.09 8.21
N THR A 247 -5.14 2.18 8.84
CA THR A 247 -5.05 2.37 10.31
C THR A 247 -5.86 1.32 11.09
N LYS A 248 -7.03 0.92 10.56
CA LYS A 248 -7.85 -0.15 11.15
C LYS A 248 -7.13 -1.50 11.10
N ASP A 249 -6.45 -1.80 10.01
CA ASP A 249 -5.76 -3.08 9.80
C ASP A 249 -4.54 -3.20 10.73
N HIS A 250 -3.71 -2.16 10.77
CA HIS A 250 -2.58 -2.02 11.69
C HIS A 250 -3.00 -2.23 13.16
N PHE A 251 -4.05 -1.56 13.63
CA PHE A 251 -4.52 -1.67 15.01
C PHE A 251 -5.52 -2.81 15.27
N HIS A 252 -5.70 -3.80 14.39
CA HIS A 252 -6.74 -4.83 14.59
C HIS A 252 -6.55 -5.66 15.87
N LYS A 253 -5.30 -5.92 16.28
CA LYS A 253 -4.96 -6.60 17.56
C LYS A 253 -5.01 -5.64 18.78
N MET A 254 -5.26 -4.34 18.60
CA MET A 254 -5.17 -3.29 19.63
C MET A 254 -6.47 -2.46 19.77
N PRO A 255 -7.58 -3.04 20.24
CA PRO A 255 -8.90 -2.40 20.21
C PRO A 255 -9.04 -1.14 21.11
N LYS A 256 -8.17 -0.96 22.12
CA LYS A 256 -8.12 0.30 22.90
C LYS A 256 -7.49 1.43 22.07
N SER A 257 -6.32 1.17 21.49
CA SER A 257 -5.59 2.10 20.62
C SER A 257 -6.44 2.51 19.41
N PHE A 258 -7.09 1.54 18.74
CA PHE A 258 -7.99 1.82 17.62
C PHE A 258 -9.17 2.74 18.00
N LYS A 259 -9.78 2.59 19.19
CA LYS A 259 -10.86 3.48 19.64
C LYS A 259 -10.39 4.93 19.84
N PHE A 260 -9.16 5.13 20.32
CA PHE A 260 -8.55 6.46 20.41
C PHE A 260 -8.23 7.02 19.01
N TRP A 261 -7.52 6.27 18.18
CA TRP A 261 -7.16 6.66 16.82
C TRP A 261 -8.37 7.01 15.96
N ARG A 262 -9.46 6.24 16.05
CA ARG A 262 -10.72 6.54 15.36
C ARG A 262 -11.34 7.88 15.78
N ARG A 263 -11.16 8.31 17.03
CA ARG A 263 -11.63 9.64 17.49
C ARG A 263 -10.76 10.76 16.90
N VAL A 264 -9.44 10.60 16.92
CA VAL A 264 -8.51 11.57 16.30
C VAL A 264 -8.77 11.67 14.80
N TRP A 265 -8.94 10.54 14.12
CA TRP A 265 -9.29 10.47 12.70
C TRP A 265 -10.62 11.17 12.38
N LEU A 266 -11.69 10.92 13.15
CA LEU A 266 -12.97 11.63 12.96
C LEU A 266 -12.83 13.14 13.11
N ILE A 267 -12.08 13.62 14.13
CA ILE A 267 -11.82 15.05 14.32
C ILE A 267 -11.05 15.63 13.13
N ARG A 268 -10.01 14.93 12.65
CA ARG A 268 -9.21 15.32 11.47
C ARG A 268 -10.07 15.38 10.20
N LEU A 269 -10.92 14.38 9.96
CA LEU A 269 -11.85 14.33 8.84
C LEU A 269 -12.83 15.52 8.88
N PHE A 270 -13.57 15.70 9.99
CA PHE A 270 -14.54 16.80 10.11
C PHE A 270 -13.87 18.17 9.98
N SER A 271 -12.70 18.37 10.59
CA SER A 271 -11.92 19.60 10.47
C SER A 271 -11.48 19.86 9.02
N THR A 272 -10.95 18.85 8.33
CA THR A 272 -10.47 18.96 6.94
C THR A 272 -11.61 19.27 5.98
N ILE A 273 -12.74 18.56 6.10
CA ILE A 273 -13.92 18.79 5.24
C ILE A 273 -14.53 20.17 5.52
N LEU A 274 -14.70 20.56 6.79
CA LEU A 274 -15.24 21.87 7.16
C LEU A 274 -14.36 23.02 6.62
N MET A 275 -13.03 22.92 6.79
CA MET A 275 -12.08 23.91 6.28
C MET A 275 -12.19 24.06 4.75
N ASN A 276 -12.25 22.96 4.00
CA ASN A 276 -12.33 23.01 2.54
C ASN A 276 -13.71 23.49 2.04
N VAL A 277 -14.80 23.20 2.77
CA VAL A 277 -16.13 23.78 2.49
C VAL A 277 -16.12 25.29 2.73
N VAL A 278 -15.50 25.78 3.81
CA VAL A 278 -15.36 27.24 4.07
C VAL A 278 -14.52 27.91 2.98
N ILE A 279 -13.38 27.32 2.59
CA ILE A 279 -12.55 27.81 1.48
C ILE A 279 -13.37 27.86 0.18
N MET A 280 -14.12 26.80 -0.15
CA MET A 280 -14.96 26.74 -1.35
C MET A 280 -16.06 27.81 -1.35
N ILE A 281 -16.71 28.07 -0.21
CA ILE A 281 -17.71 29.15 -0.09
C ILE A 281 -17.08 30.52 -0.32
N ILE A 282 -15.94 30.81 0.34
CA ILE A 282 -15.20 32.08 0.16
C ILE A 282 -14.79 32.25 -1.31
N ALA A 283 -14.31 31.19 -1.95
CA ALA A 283 -13.88 31.23 -3.34
C ALA A 283 -15.05 31.36 -4.33
N ILE A 284 -16.23 30.80 -4.04
CA ILE A 284 -17.43 30.99 -4.87
C ILE A 284 -17.90 32.46 -4.83
N ILE A 285 -17.79 33.12 -3.67
CA ILE A 285 -18.15 34.54 -3.47
C ILE A 285 -17.09 35.49 -4.06
N PHE A 286 -15.80 35.14 -3.94
CA PHE A 286 -14.68 35.95 -4.44
C PHE A 286 -13.76 35.17 -5.41
N PRO A 287 -14.23 34.81 -6.63
CA PRO A 287 -13.49 33.89 -7.52
C PRO A 287 -12.04 34.32 -7.83
N PHE A 288 -11.79 35.62 -8.01
CA PHE A 288 -10.47 36.15 -8.36
C PHE A 288 -9.41 35.98 -7.26
N TYR A 289 -9.81 35.97 -5.97
CA TYR A 289 -8.89 35.87 -4.84
C TYR A 289 -8.97 34.52 -4.12
N GLY A 290 -10.19 33.99 -3.93
CA GLY A 290 -10.40 32.80 -3.12
C GLY A 290 -9.90 31.50 -3.75
N HIS A 291 -9.71 31.43 -5.07
CA HIS A 291 -9.13 30.23 -5.69
C HIS A 291 -7.70 29.95 -5.18
N TRP A 292 -6.93 30.99 -4.84
CA TRP A 292 -5.60 30.85 -4.23
C TRP A 292 -5.63 30.16 -2.86
N LEU A 293 -6.74 30.24 -2.11
CA LEU A 293 -6.88 29.59 -0.80
C LEU A 293 -6.86 28.06 -0.91
N PHE A 294 -7.35 27.49 -2.02
CA PHE A 294 -7.27 26.05 -2.29
C PHE A 294 -5.83 25.52 -2.42
N VAL A 295 -4.85 26.39 -2.62
CA VAL A 295 -3.45 26.01 -2.85
C VAL A 295 -2.55 26.52 -1.73
N ILE A 296 -2.72 27.77 -1.28
CA ILE A 296 -1.98 28.35 -0.16
C ILE A 296 -2.26 27.61 1.16
N VAL A 297 -3.53 27.29 1.47
CA VAL A 297 -3.88 26.69 2.77
C VAL A 297 -3.36 25.24 2.89
N PRO A 298 -3.49 24.36 1.87
CA PRO A 298 -2.84 23.04 1.92
C PRO A 298 -1.32 23.10 2.01
N ILE A 299 -0.64 24.05 1.35
CA ILE A 299 0.82 24.22 1.46
C ILE A 299 1.21 24.65 2.88
N PHE A 300 0.54 25.65 3.45
CA PHE A 300 0.79 26.07 4.84
C PHE A 300 0.58 24.90 5.81
N ASN A 301 -0.54 24.18 5.67
CA ASN A 301 -0.84 23.00 6.49
C ASN A 301 0.13 21.82 6.25
N PHE A 302 0.80 21.73 5.10
CA PHE A 302 1.84 20.74 4.83
C PHE A 302 3.16 21.13 5.51
N LEU A 303 3.62 22.37 5.32
CA LEU A 303 4.85 22.88 5.93
C LEU A 303 4.76 22.85 7.48
N PHE A 304 3.62 23.29 8.04
CA PHE A 304 3.39 23.23 9.48
C PHE A 304 3.43 21.79 10.02
N ARG A 305 2.82 20.83 9.31
CA ARG A 305 2.87 19.41 9.69
C ARG A 305 4.27 18.82 9.56
N MET A 306 5.02 19.12 8.50
CA MET A 306 6.39 18.63 8.32
C MET A 306 7.33 19.11 9.45
N VAL A 307 7.17 20.34 9.93
CA VAL A 307 7.92 20.84 11.10
C VAL A 307 7.45 20.15 12.38
N ASN A 308 6.14 20.08 12.62
CA ASN A 308 5.60 19.54 13.86
C ASN A 308 5.81 18.02 14.01
N ASP A 309 5.77 17.26 12.91
CA ASP A 309 6.07 15.82 12.88
C ASP A 309 7.52 15.57 13.33
N ARG A 310 8.49 16.30 12.75
CA ARG A 310 9.91 16.20 13.13
C ARG A 310 10.16 16.53 14.59
N ASN A 311 9.55 17.61 15.09
CA ASN A 311 9.69 18.00 16.49
C ASN A 311 9.15 16.91 17.43
N GLN A 312 8.04 16.25 17.09
CA GLN A 312 7.50 15.15 17.90
C GLN A 312 8.36 13.88 17.82
N GLU A 313 8.96 13.58 16.67
CA GLU A 313 9.95 12.51 16.55
C GLU A 313 11.18 12.80 17.44
N GLU A 314 11.76 14.01 17.37
CA GLU A 314 12.87 14.42 18.23
C GLU A 314 12.53 14.39 19.74
N GLU A 315 11.34 14.85 20.13
CA GLU A 315 10.84 14.77 21.52
C GLU A 315 10.70 13.31 21.99
N VAL A 316 10.16 12.42 21.16
CA VAL A 316 10.03 10.99 21.47
C VAL A 316 11.39 10.29 21.53
N TYR A 317 12.34 10.64 20.65
CA TYR A 317 13.73 10.15 20.72
C TYR A 317 14.46 10.66 21.97
N ALA A 318 14.23 11.91 22.39
CA ALA A 318 14.79 12.45 23.63
C ALA A 318 14.18 11.76 24.87
N ALA A 319 12.87 11.54 24.89
CA ALA A 319 12.16 10.88 25.99
C ALA A 319 12.54 9.39 26.12
N THR A 320 12.57 8.64 25.02
CA THR A 320 12.98 7.22 25.04
C THR A 320 14.44 7.07 25.48
N ARG A 321 15.33 7.96 25.02
CA ARG A 321 16.74 8.02 25.47
C ARG A 321 16.87 8.36 26.96
N SER A 322 16.06 9.26 27.51
CA SER A 322 16.12 9.63 28.94
C SER A 322 15.52 8.56 29.87
N ILE A 323 14.55 7.78 29.40
CA ILE A 323 13.96 6.65 30.13
C ILE A 323 14.80 5.36 29.94
N GLY A 324 15.77 5.36 29.03
CA GLY A 324 16.68 4.23 28.78
C GLY A 324 16.05 3.08 27.97
N VAL A 325 14.99 3.35 27.20
CA VAL A 325 14.27 2.34 26.39
C VAL A 325 14.83 2.36 24.95
N PRO A 326 15.54 1.31 24.50
CA PRO A 326 16.27 1.34 23.22
C PRO A 326 15.39 0.96 22.02
N TYR A 327 14.24 1.62 21.86
CA TYR A 327 13.30 1.36 20.76
C TYR A 327 12.81 2.63 20.08
N LEU A 328 13.57 3.06 19.09
CA LEU A 328 13.12 3.24 17.70
C LEU A 328 14.41 3.38 16.88
N LYS A 329 14.61 2.49 15.89
CA LYS A 329 15.72 2.55 14.95
C LYS A 329 15.14 2.52 13.55
N GLU A 330 15.69 3.36 12.68
CA GLU A 330 15.16 3.68 11.35
C GLU A 330 14.97 2.42 10.49
N GLY A 331 13.91 2.46 9.65
CA GLY A 331 13.57 1.48 8.62
C GLY A 331 12.78 2.16 7.52
#